data_AF-A0A6A5CAC2-F1
#
_entry.id   AF-A0A6A5CAC2-F1
#
_cell.length_a   1.000
_cell.length_b   1.000
_cell.length_c   1.000
_cell.angle_alpha   90.00
_cell.angle_beta   90.00
_cell.angle_gamma   90.00
#
_symmetry.space_group_name_H-M   'P 1'
#
loop_
_entity.id
_entity.type
_entity.pdbx_description
1 polymer ?
#
loop_
_entity_poly.entity_id
_entity_poly.type
_entity_poly.pdbx_seq_one_letter_code
_entity_poly.pdbx_strand_id
1 'polypeptide(L)'
;MSSSSSSQEQQTTMESVTEQFEQTHLSSSSQQTNPITVELTEEQEERYKLIRSVGEECIQEDELRNLIKNKKEQIICYDGFEPSGRIHIAQGVMKAINVNKLTKAGCKFIFLVADWFALMNNKMEGDLEKIQTVGKYMIEVWKSIGMDLNNVEFVWSSEIINKDPNTYWLLVLDIARENNLKRIVRCSQIMGRDEASDLSAAQIFYPCMQCADIFYLKADICQLGMDQRKVNMLAREYAETKRKDKKTKSKFRFSPVILSHHMLPGLDGSTKMAKSNPDAAIFMEDSETEVRRKLKSAFCEPGNIEKNPPLEYIKHIVLPMKGQFKVERKEENGGNKIYTDFAELENDFKELHLHPGDLKPALAEAINDILAPVRAHFKNDQNAKSLLEKVQKFKVTK
;
A
#
# COMPACT_ATOMS: atom_id res chain seq x y z
N MET A 1 38.02 55.54 -13.38
CA MET A 1 38.03 54.56 -14.48
C MET A 1 38.98 53.44 -14.09
N SER A 2 38.64 52.20 -14.46
CA SER A 2 39.40 50.93 -14.35
C SER A 2 39.70 50.38 -12.95
N SER A 3 38.78 49.57 -12.40
CA SER A 3 39.10 48.42 -11.51
C SER A 3 37.87 47.58 -11.10
N SER A 4 37.01 47.18 -12.05
CA SER A 4 35.86 46.31 -11.73
C SER A 4 35.46 45.29 -12.81
N SER A 5 36.35 44.99 -13.77
CA SER A 5 36.06 44.06 -14.87
C SER A 5 36.89 42.77 -14.87
N SER A 6 37.91 42.63 -14.02
CA SER A 6 38.80 41.44 -14.06
C SER A 6 38.39 40.28 -13.13
N SER A 7 37.41 40.48 -12.25
CA SER A 7 36.98 39.46 -11.27
C SER A 7 35.79 38.62 -11.75
N GLN A 8 35.03 39.10 -12.73
CA GLN A 8 33.93 38.32 -13.33
C GLN A 8 34.43 37.39 -14.44
N GLU A 9 35.44 37.78 -15.24
CA GLU A 9 35.97 36.90 -16.32
C GLU A 9 36.74 35.67 -15.80
N GLN A 10 37.36 35.75 -14.60
CA GLN A 10 38.05 34.61 -13.99
C GLN A 10 37.10 33.59 -13.34
N GLN A 11 35.89 34.00 -12.96
CA GLN A 11 34.91 33.10 -12.34
C GLN A 11 34.15 32.29 -13.41
N THR A 12 33.84 32.91 -14.56
CA THR A 12 33.17 32.24 -15.69
C THR A 12 34.07 31.23 -16.41
N THR A 13 35.39 31.43 -16.41
CA THR A 13 36.35 30.49 -17.05
C THR A 13 36.68 29.27 -16.20
N MET A 14 36.51 29.34 -14.87
CA MET A 14 36.66 28.16 -14.00
C MET A 14 35.40 27.26 -14.02
N GLU A 15 34.20 27.84 -14.14
CA GLU A 15 32.96 27.06 -14.28
C GLU A 15 32.91 26.30 -15.63
N SER A 16 33.34 26.92 -16.75
CA SER A 16 33.31 26.26 -18.06
C SER A 16 34.33 25.11 -18.21
N VAL A 17 35.46 25.17 -17.50
CA VAL A 17 36.50 24.12 -17.54
C VAL A 17 36.11 22.95 -16.63
N THR A 18 35.35 23.21 -15.55
CA THR A 18 34.81 22.16 -14.67
C THR A 18 33.67 21.39 -15.35
N GLU A 19 32.81 22.07 -16.12
CA GLU A 19 31.75 21.43 -16.93
C GLU A 19 32.31 20.56 -18.08
N GLN A 20 33.42 20.95 -18.71
CA GLN A 20 34.06 20.13 -19.77
C GLN A 20 34.81 18.90 -19.23
N PHE A 21 35.32 18.96 -18.00
CA PHE A 21 35.94 17.80 -17.34
C PHE A 21 34.90 16.82 -16.77
N GLU A 22 33.71 17.28 -16.37
CA GLU A 22 32.60 16.41 -15.98
C GLU A 22 31.90 15.74 -17.17
N GLN A 23 31.84 16.39 -18.34
CA GLN A 23 31.25 15.78 -19.54
C GLN A 23 32.11 14.72 -20.22
N THR A 24 33.44 14.72 -20.02
CA THR A 24 34.36 13.78 -20.68
C THR A 24 34.64 12.49 -19.91
N HIS A 25 34.24 12.40 -18.63
CA HIS A 25 34.37 11.17 -17.83
C HIS A 25 33.09 10.34 -17.67
N LEU A 26 31.99 10.73 -18.34
CA LEU A 26 30.71 10.01 -18.36
C LEU A 26 30.49 9.14 -19.61
N SER A 27 31.53 8.88 -20.40
CA SER A 27 31.45 8.05 -21.61
C SER A 27 32.43 6.87 -21.61
N SER A 28 32.46 6.09 -20.52
CA SER A 28 33.09 4.78 -20.51
C SER A 28 32.05 3.67 -20.32
N SER A 29 31.67 3.07 -21.46
CA SER A 29 31.05 1.75 -21.59
C SER A 29 29.91 1.42 -20.63
N SER A 30 28.78 2.11 -20.76
CA SER A 30 27.49 1.47 -20.48
C SER A 30 27.23 0.47 -21.61
N GLN A 31 27.53 -0.80 -21.36
CA GLN A 31 26.83 -1.86 -22.08
C GLN A 31 25.34 -1.68 -21.75
N GLN A 32 24.62 -0.99 -22.64
CA GLN A 32 23.17 -1.06 -22.73
C GLN A 32 22.83 -2.51 -23.03
N THR A 33 22.72 -3.30 -21.97
CA THR A 33 21.91 -4.51 -22.01
C THR A 33 20.48 -4.00 -22.12
N ASN A 34 19.94 -3.97 -23.35
CA ASN A 34 18.49 -3.97 -23.49
C ASN A 34 17.98 -5.10 -22.58
N PRO A 35 17.09 -4.83 -21.61
CA PRO A 35 16.49 -5.92 -20.86
C PRO A 35 15.80 -6.78 -21.91
N ILE A 36 16.25 -8.03 -22.05
CA ILE A 36 15.55 -8.99 -22.88
C ILE A 36 14.20 -9.18 -22.20
N THR A 37 13.18 -8.49 -22.68
CA THR A 37 11.82 -8.61 -22.17
C THR A 37 11.45 -10.08 -22.28
N VAL A 38 11.25 -10.70 -21.13
CA VAL A 38 10.95 -12.13 -21.07
C VAL A 38 9.63 -12.37 -21.79
N GLU A 39 9.68 -13.01 -22.96
CA GLU A 39 8.47 -13.35 -23.73
C GLU A 39 7.58 -14.30 -22.93
N LEU A 40 6.33 -13.90 -22.75
CA LEU A 40 5.28 -14.65 -22.08
C LEU A 40 4.34 -15.26 -23.12
N THR A 41 3.78 -16.42 -22.79
CA THR A 41 2.60 -16.94 -23.52
C THR A 41 1.40 -16.02 -23.32
N GLU A 42 0.36 -16.15 -24.14
CA GLU A 42 -0.86 -15.33 -24.03
C GLU A 42 -1.50 -15.41 -22.64
N GLU A 43 -1.65 -16.62 -22.09
CA GLU A 43 -2.16 -16.84 -20.73
C GLU A 43 -1.28 -16.18 -19.66
N GLN A 44 0.05 -16.28 -19.80
CA GLN A 44 0.99 -15.63 -18.89
C GLN A 44 0.93 -14.10 -19.00
N GLU A 45 0.66 -13.56 -20.19
CA GLU A 45 0.52 -12.12 -20.41
C GLU A 45 -0.78 -11.60 -19.76
N GLU A 46 -1.88 -12.32 -19.85
CA GLU A 46 -3.12 -11.99 -19.13
C GLU A 46 -2.91 -12.01 -17.62
N ARG A 47 -2.22 -13.03 -17.13
CA ARG A 47 -1.83 -13.15 -15.71
C ARG A 47 -0.95 -11.98 -15.27
N TYR A 48 0.03 -11.61 -16.09
CA TYR A 48 0.91 -10.45 -15.85
C TYR A 48 0.09 -9.16 -15.78
N LYS A 49 -0.78 -8.89 -16.76
CA LYS A 49 -1.62 -7.68 -16.80
C LYS A 49 -2.51 -7.60 -15.56
N LEU A 50 -3.12 -8.71 -15.15
CA LEU A 50 -3.97 -8.76 -13.97
C LEU A 50 -3.18 -8.43 -12.69
N ILE A 51 -2.01 -9.05 -12.48
CA ILE A 51 -1.15 -8.78 -11.32
C ILE A 51 -0.63 -7.33 -11.37
N ARG A 52 -0.10 -6.89 -12.51
CA ARG A 52 0.47 -5.55 -12.67
C ARG A 52 -0.54 -4.44 -12.42
N SER A 53 -1.83 -4.68 -12.71
CA SER A 53 -2.93 -3.73 -12.46
C SER A 53 -3.22 -3.43 -10.98
N VAL A 54 -2.62 -4.19 -10.05
CA VAL A 54 -2.77 -4.00 -8.61
C VAL A 54 -1.87 -2.88 -8.08
N GLY A 55 -0.67 -2.74 -8.67
CA GLY A 55 0.32 -1.76 -8.24
C GLY A 55 0.27 -0.47 -9.05
N GLU A 56 0.49 0.65 -8.39
CA GLU A 56 0.88 1.90 -9.02
C GLU A 56 2.33 1.76 -9.54
N GLU A 57 3.21 1.21 -8.71
CA GLU A 57 4.63 0.94 -9.03
C GLU A 57 4.93 -0.56 -8.98
N CYS A 58 5.77 -1.04 -9.91
CA CYS A 58 6.29 -2.40 -9.94
C CYS A 58 7.82 -2.40 -10.06
N ILE A 59 8.54 -2.92 -9.06
CA ILE A 59 10.01 -3.03 -9.05
C ILE A 59 10.42 -4.52 -8.97
N GLN A 60 10.88 -5.15 -10.05
CA GLN A 60 10.86 -4.67 -11.44
C GLN A 60 9.90 -5.47 -12.31
N GLU A 61 9.41 -4.84 -13.38
CA GLU A 61 8.46 -5.49 -14.29
C GLU A 61 9.04 -6.72 -14.98
N ASP A 62 10.31 -6.68 -15.39
CA ASP A 62 10.98 -7.85 -15.98
C ASP A 62 11.13 -9.00 -14.98
N GLU A 63 11.36 -8.69 -13.71
CA GLU A 63 11.42 -9.71 -12.65
C GLU A 63 10.04 -10.33 -12.40
N LEU A 64 8.97 -9.53 -12.48
CA LEU A 64 7.60 -10.04 -12.41
C LEU A 64 7.29 -10.96 -13.61
N ARG A 65 7.67 -10.56 -14.83
CA ARG A 65 7.54 -11.42 -16.02
C ARG A 65 8.32 -12.72 -15.86
N ASN A 66 9.56 -12.62 -15.42
CA ASN A 66 10.42 -13.78 -15.16
C ASN A 66 9.85 -14.70 -14.08
N LEU A 67 9.27 -14.13 -13.01
CA LEU A 67 8.61 -14.86 -11.94
C LEU A 67 7.40 -15.65 -12.47
N ILE A 68 6.55 -15.00 -13.26
CA ILE A 68 5.36 -15.63 -13.88
C ILE A 68 5.76 -16.76 -14.85
N LYS A 69 6.83 -16.54 -15.63
CA LYS A 69 7.30 -17.53 -16.62
C LYS A 69 7.92 -18.76 -15.97
N ASN A 70 8.77 -18.57 -14.96
CA ASN A 70 9.69 -19.60 -14.51
C ASN A 70 9.34 -20.23 -13.16
N LYS A 71 8.52 -19.57 -12.33
CA LYS A 71 8.16 -20.13 -11.04
C LYS A 71 7.13 -21.25 -11.21
N LYS A 72 7.50 -22.45 -10.76
CA LYS A 72 6.65 -23.65 -10.82
C LYS A 72 5.69 -23.73 -9.64
N GLU A 73 6.15 -23.30 -8.46
CA GLU A 73 5.32 -23.23 -7.27
C GLU A 73 4.38 -22.00 -7.32
N GLN A 74 3.36 -22.00 -6.47
CA GLN A 74 2.46 -20.87 -6.33
C GLN A 74 3.23 -19.59 -5.94
N ILE A 75 2.94 -18.47 -6.61
CA ILE A 75 3.51 -17.16 -6.27
C ILE A 75 2.91 -16.71 -4.92
N ILE A 76 3.76 -16.30 -3.99
CA ILE A 76 3.38 -15.84 -2.66
C ILE A 76 3.44 -14.31 -2.63
N CYS A 77 2.28 -13.69 -2.47
CA CYS A 77 2.12 -12.28 -2.17
C CYS A 77 1.89 -12.09 -0.67
N TYR A 78 2.30 -10.96 -0.11
CA TYR A 78 1.90 -10.61 1.25
C TYR A 78 1.68 -9.11 1.45
N ASP A 79 0.88 -8.77 2.47
CA ASP A 79 0.78 -7.44 3.07
C ASP A 79 0.66 -7.56 4.59
N GLY A 80 1.23 -6.62 5.31
CA GLY A 80 1.29 -6.59 6.77
C GLY A 80 0.53 -5.40 7.35
N PHE A 81 -0.26 -5.65 8.39
CA PHE A 81 -1.10 -4.63 9.00
C PHE A 81 -0.89 -4.57 10.51
N GLU A 82 -0.51 -3.41 11.02
CA GLU A 82 -0.52 -3.12 12.47
C GLU A 82 -1.98 -3.08 12.99
N PRO A 83 -2.34 -3.92 13.97
CA PRO A 83 -3.63 -3.83 14.64
C PRO A 83 -3.72 -2.60 15.55
N SER A 84 -4.08 -1.48 14.95
CA SER A 84 -3.97 -0.12 15.53
C SER A 84 -5.31 0.60 15.70
N GLY A 85 -6.43 -0.09 15.49
CA GLY A 85 -7.79 0.41 15.70
C GLY A 85 -8.73 -0.02 14.58
N ARG A 86 -9.79 0.77 14.38
CA ARG A 86 -10.79 0.57 13.32
C ARG A 86 -10.13 0.47 11.93
N ILE A 87 -10.68 -0.37 11.05
CA ILE A 87 -10.22 -0.51 9.65
C ILE A 87 -10.88 0.56 8.80
N HIS A 88 -10.07 1.34 8.07
CA HIS A 88 -10.59 2.26 7.05
C HIS A 88 -10.75 1.57 5.69
N ILE A 89 -11.55 2.15 4.81
CA ILE A 89 -12.01 1.52 3.57
C ILE A 89 -10.89 1.03 2.65
N ALA A 90 -9.75 1.73 2.59
CA ALA A 90 -8.59 1.25 1.82
C ALA A 90 -7.98 -0.06 2.37
N GLN A 91 -7.93 -0.24 3.70
CA GLN A 91 -7.44 -1.46 4.34
C GLN A 91 -8.41 -2.63 4.19
N GLY A 92 -9.71 -2.36 4.00
CA GLY A 92 -10.73 -3.39 3.80
C GLY A 92 -11.05 -3.61 2.32
N VAL A 93 -11.84 -2.72 1.72
CA VAL A 93 -12.38 -2.89 0.36
C VAL A 93 -11.29 -2.86 -0.69
N MET A 94 -10.44 -1.81 -0.72
CA MET A 94 -9.39 -1.71 -1.75
C MET A 94 -8.40 -2.88 -1.66
N LYS A 95 -8.08 -3.31 -0.43
CA LYS A 95 -7.27 -4.50 -0.20
C LYS A 95 -7.95 -5.76 -0.73
N ALA A 96 -9.25 -5.95 -0.49
CA ALA A 96 -10.00 -7.09 -1.04
C ALA A 96 -10.01 -7.12 -2.57
N ILE A 97 -10.21 -5.97 -3.24
CA ILE A 97 -10.11 -5.85 -4.71
C ILE A 97 -8.75 -6.36 -5.20
N ASN A 98 -7.67 -5.87 -4.59
CA ASN A 98 -6.30 -6.22 -4.97
C ASN A 98 -6.01 -7.70 -4.71
N VAL A 99 -6.40 -8.23 -3.56
CA VAL A 99 -6.22 -9.64 -3.23
C VAL A 99 -7.00 -10.55 -4.17
N ASN A 100 -8.24 -10.21 -4.50
CA ASN A 100 -9.06 -10.99 -5.44
C ASN A 100 -8.42 -11.03 -6.84
N LYS A 101 -7.81 -9.93 -7.31
CA LYS A 101 -7.05 -9.94 -8.58
C LYS A 101 -5.85 -10.89 -8.52
N LEU A 102 -5.09 -10.87 -7.43
CA LEU A 102 -3.89 -11.71 -7.27
C LEU A 102 -4.24 -13.20 -7.13
N THR A 103 -5.25 -13.51 -6.32
CA THR A 103 -5.72 -14.90 -6.13
C THR A 103 -6.35 -15.45 -7.40
N LYS A 104 -7.10 -14.64 -8.16
CA LYS A 104 -7.58 -14.99 -9.51
C LYS A 104 -6.43 -15.22 -10.49
N ALA A 105 -5.32 -14.50 -10.34
CA ALA A 105 -4.07 -14.74 -11.07
C ALA A 105 -3.26 -15.95 -10.53
N GLY A 106 -3.84 -16.78 -9.67
CA GLY A 106 -3.23 -17.98 -9.12
C GLY A 106 -2.19 -17.74 -8.03
N CYS A 107 -2.12 -16.54 -7.46
CA CYS A 107 -1.22 -16.26 -6.33
C CYS A 107 -1.85 -16.68 -5.00
N LYS A 108 -1.00 -17.10 -4.05
CA LYS A 108 -1.35 -17.15 -2.63
C LYS A 108 -1.16 -15.77 -2.03
N PHE A 109 -2.05 -15.33 -1.16
CA PHE A 109 -1.93 -14.07 -0.44
C PHE A 109 -1.86 -14.29 1.06
N ILE A 110 -0.84 -13.74 1.70
CA ILE A 110 -0.65 -13.79 3.16
C ILE A 110 -0.99 -12.42 3.75
N PHE A 111 -1.97 -12.39 4.65
CA PHE A 111 -2.20 -11.28 5.56
C PHE A 111 -1.38 -11.50 6.83
N LEU A 112 -0.36 -10.67 7.02
CA LEU A 112 0.39 -10.65 8.27
C LEU A 112 -0.28 -9.71 9.26
N VAL A 113 -0.91 -10.28 10.29
CA VAL A 113 -1.41 -9.54 11.45
C VAL A 113 -0.22 -9.20 12.34
N ALA A 114 0.28 -7.97 12.19
CA ALA A 114 1.57 -7.52 12.70
C ALA A 114 1.45 -7.04 14.17
N ASP A 115 1.06 -7.95 15.07
CA ASP A 115 0.82 -7.65 16.49
C ASP A 115 2.06 -7.20 17.26
N TRP A 116 3.22 -7.84 17.08
CA TRP A 116 4.48 -7.37 17.67
C TRP A 116 4.96 -6.05 17.06
N PHE A 117 4.64 -5.79 15.80
CA PHE A 117 4.95 -4.51 15.16
C PHE A 117 4.10 -3.37 15.73
N ALA A 118 2.80 -3.60 15.91
CA ALA A 118 1.92 -2.65 16.59
C ALA A 118 2.39 -2.38 18.04
N LEU A 119 2.90 -3.39 18.74
CA LEU A 119 3.49 -3.25 20.07
C LEU A 119 4.75 -2.35 20.03
N MET A 120 5.69 -2.64 19.13
CA MET A 120 6.91 -1.82 18.94
C MET A 120 6.60 -0.37 18.54
N ASN A 121 5.49 -0.16 17.83
CA ASN A 121 5.03 1.16 17.41
C ASN A 121 4.05 1.81 18.42
N ASN A 122 3.96 1.29 19.64
CA ASN A 122 3.18 1.83 20.75
C ASN A 122 1.67 2.02 20.47
N LYS A 123 1.11 1.15 19.61
CA LYS A 123 -0.33 1.14 19.35
C LYS A 123 -1.07 0.56 20.54
N MET A 124 -2.30 1.03 20.77
CA MET A 124 -3.12 0.63 21.92
C MET A 124 -2.38 0.76 23.26
N GLU A 125 -1.58 1.81 23.43
CA GLU A 125 -0.75 2.05 24.63
C GLU A 125 0.26 0.93 24.93
N GLY A 126 0.66 0.17 23.90
CA GLY A 126 1.56 -0.98 24.07
C GLY A 126 0.89 -2.21 24.71
N ASP A 127 -0.44 -2.25 24.72
CA ASP A 127 -1.22 -3.36 25.28
C ASP A 127 -1.41 -4.46 24.22
N LEU A 128 -0.63 -5.54 24.34
CA LEU A 128 -0.65 -6.64 23.38
C LEU A 128 -2.01 -7.36 23.32
N GLU A 129 -2.76 -7.43 24.42
CA GLU A 129 -4.08 -8.06 24.43
C GLU A 129 -5.10 -7.23 23.64
N LYS A 130 -5.06 -5.91 23.79
CA LYS A 130 -5.87 -4.99 22.96
C LYS A 130 -5.48 -5.09 21.49
N ILE A 131 -4.18 -5.10 21.18
CA ILE A 131 -3.66 -5.28 19.82
C ILE A 131 -4.19 -6.58 19.21
N GLN A 132 -4.10 -7.70 19.92
CA GLN A 132 -4.58 -8.98 19.43
C GLN A 132 -6.11 -9.02 19.30
N THR A 133 -6.84 -8.33 20.17
CA THR A 133 -8.29 -8.15 20.01
C THR A 133 -8.61 -7.38 18.73
N VAL A 134 -7.88 -6.30 18.44
CA VAL A 134 -8.01 -5.54 17.19
C VAL A 134 -7.67 -6.44 15.99
N GLY A 135 -6.60 -7.24 16.06
CA GLY A 135 -6.22 -8.15 14.97
C GLY A 135 -7.31 -9.16 14.64
N LYS A 136 -8.00 -9.71 15.65
CA LYS A 136 -9.15 -10.60 15.45
C LYS A 136 -10.32 -9.88 14.78
N TYR A 137 -10.64 -8.66 15.22
CA TYR A 137 -11.62 -7.80 14.54
C TYR A 137 -11.24 -7.56 13.08
N MET A 138 -9.96 -7.31 12.78
CA MET A 138 -9.48 -7.06 11.42
C MET A 138 -9.71 -8.27 10.50
N ILE A 139 -9.43 -9.48 10.99
CA ILE A 139 -9.69 -10.73 10.28
C ILE A 139 -11.18 -10.87 9.95
N GLU A 140 -12.08 -10.57 10.90
CA GLU A 140 -13.53 -10.65 10.67
C GLU A 140 -14.04 -9.64 9.62
N VAL A 141 -13.42 -8.46 9.52
CA VAL A 141 -13.69 -7.51 8.43
C VAL A 141 -13.27 -8.07 7.08
N TRP A 142 -12.05 -8.62 6.96
CA TRP A 142 -11.57 -9.16 5.68
C TRP A 142 -12.37 -10.36 5.19
N LYS A 143 -12.82 -11.22 6.12
CA LYS A 143 -13.71 -12.35 5.79
C LYS A 143 -15.09 -11.92 5.29
N SER A 144 -15.56 -10.74 5.66
CA SER A 144 -16.94 -10.30 5.40
C SER A 144 -17.12 -9.38 4.18
N ILE A 145 -16.03 -8.94 3.53
CA ILE A 145 -16.08 -7.99 2.40
C ILE A 145 -16.04 -8.66 1.00
N GLY A 146 -16.23 -9.98 0.93
CA GLY A 146 -16.29 -10.72 -0.35
C GLY A 146 -14.92 -11.04 -0.94
N MET A 147 -13.91 -11.26 -0.09
CA MET A 147 -12.62 -11.79 -0.49
C MET A 147 -12.71 -13.30 -0.73
N ASP A 148 -12.11 -13.81 -1.82
CA ASP A 148 -11.98 -15.25 -2.02
C ASP A 148 -10.89 -15.80 -1.09
N LEU A 149 -11.31 -16.50 -0.05
CA LEU A 149 -10.41 -16.98 1.00
C LEU A 149 -9.67 -18.27 0.64
N ASN A 150 -9.96 -18.92 -0.49
CA ASN A 150 -9.35 -20.21 -0.85
C ASN A 150 -7.83 -20.15 -0.95
N ASN A 151 -7.29 -19.02 -1.42
CA ASN A 151 -5.85 -18.79 -1.57
C ASN A 151 -5.33 -17.71 -0.60
N VAL A 152 -6.05 -17.44 0.48
CA VAL A 152 -5.70 -16.43 1.49
C VAL A 152 -5.35 -17.10 2.80
N GLU A 153 -4.25 -16.66 3.41
CA GLU A 153 -3.82 -17.10 4.74
C GLU A 153 -3.67 -15.90 5.67
N PHE A 154 -4.25 -15.99 6.87
CA PHE A 154 -4.01 -15.03 7.94
C PHE A 154 -2.97 -15.61 8.89
N VAL A 155 -1.87 -14.90 9.11
CA VAL A 155 -0.80 -15.30 10.02
C VAL A 155 -0.50 -14.18 11.01
N TRP A 156 -0.14 -14.52 12.24
CA TRP A 156 0.22 -13.54 13.27
C TRP A 156 1.73 -13.41 13.36
N SER A 157 2.24 -12.17 13.47
CA SER A 157 3.69 -11.94 13.58
C SER A 157 4.27 -12.66 14.80
N SER A 158 3.60 -12.59 15.95
CA SER A 158 4.01 -13.32 17.14
C SER A 158 4.06 -14.84 16.94
N GLU A 159 3.07 -15.43 16.27
CA GLU A 159 3.02 -16.88 16.03
C GLU A 159 4.13 -17.34 15.08
N ILE A 160 4.32 -16.66 13.95
CA ILE A 160 5.32 -17.06 12.96
C ILE A 160 6.74 -16.91 13.52
N ILE A 161 6.99 -15.89 14.34
CA ILE A 161 8.30 -15.67 14.95
C ILE A 161 8.55 -16.70 16.06
N ASN A 162 7.56 -16.97 16.93
CA ASN A 162 7.73 -17.97 18.00
C ASN A 162 7.79 -19.42 17.48
N LYS A 163 7.34 -19.69 16.25
CA LYS A 163 7.43 -21.02 15.63
C LYS A 163 8.86 -21.43 15.28
N ASP A 164 9.70 -20.48 14.83
CA ASP A 164 11.13 -20.70 14.58
C ASP A 164 11.93 -19.42 14.94
N PRO A 165 12.06 -19.14 16.25
CA PRO A 165 12.63 -17.89 16.72
C PRO A 165 14.11 -17.79 16.38
N ASN A 166 14.83 -18.92 16.37
CA ASN A 166 16.26 -18.91 16.07
C ASN A 166 16.51 -18.46 14.63
N THR A 167 15.78 -19.01 13.66
CA THR A 167 15.94 -18.63 12.26
C THR A 167 15.49 -17.19 12.02
N TYR A 168 14.36 -16.78 12.59
CA TYR A 168 13.84 -15.43 12.46
C TYR A 168 14.80 -14.38 13.04
N TRP A 169 15.21 -14.53 14.30
CA TRP A 169 16.05 -13.53 14.96
C TRP A 169 17.47 -13.50 14.43
N LEU A 170 18.05 -14.64 14.01
CA LEU A 170 19.35 -14.62 13.32
C LEU A 170 19.28 -13.85 12.00
N LEU A 171 18.16 -13.95 11.27
CA LEU A 171 17.93 -13.17 10.06
C LEU A 171 17.82 -11.67 10.36
N VAL A 172 17.06 -11.29 11.40
CA VAL A 172 16.94 -9.89 11.85
C VAL A 172 18.31 -9.31 12.22
N LEU A 173 19.11 -10.05 12.99
CA LEU A 173 20.46 -9.63 13.40
C LEU A 173 21.42 -9.51 12.20
N ASP A 174 21.32 -10.42 11.23
CA ASP A 174 22.11 -10.35 10.01
C ASP A 174 21.74 -9.12 9.16
N ILE A 175 20.44 -8.84 8.99
CA ILE A 175 19.97 -7.62 8.32
C ILE A 175 20.49 -6.37 9.04
N ALA A 176 20.42 -6.34 10.36
CA ALA A 176 20.92 -5.22 11.15
C ALA A 176 22.44 -5.04 11.02
N ARG A 177 23.22 -6.13 10.94
CA ARG A 177 24.68 -6.07 10.78
C ARG A 177 25.12 -5.56 9.41
N GLU A 178 24.39 -5.90 8.35
CA GLU A 178 24.70 -5.49 6.97
C GLU A 178 24.29 -4.03 6.67
N ASN A 179 23.62 -3.36 7.61
CA ASN A 179 23.09 -2.02 7.40
C ASN A 179 23.54 -1.05 8.50
N ASN A 180 23.94 0.17 8.10
CA ASN A 180 24.22 1.21 9.08
C ASN A 180 22.92 1.79 9.66
N LEU A 181 23.03 2.40 10.85
CA LEU A 181 21.88 2.98 11.55
C LEU A 181 21.12 4.04 10.72
N LYS A 182 21.84 4.88 9.95
CA LYS A 182 21.22 5.90 9.10
C LYS A 182 20.28 5.27 8.05
N ARG A 183 20.66 4.13 7.47
CA ARG A 183 19.85 3.39 6.49
C ARG A 183 18.57 2.83 7.12
N ILE A 184 18.64 2.37 8.36
CA ILE A 184 17.48 1.85 9.10
C ILE A 184 16.55 2.99 9.52
N VAL A 185 17.09 4.09 10.06
CA VAL A 185 16.29 5.27 10.45
C VAL A 185 15.55 5.88 9.27
N ARG A 186 16.12 5.85 8.06
CA ARG A 186 15.42 6.27 6.83
C ARG A 186 14.13 5.51 6.56
N CYS A 187 14.00 4.27 7.04
CA CYS A 187 12.79 3.47 6.92
C CYS A 187 11.72 3.81 7.97
N SER A 188 11.94 4.76 8.88
CA SER A 188 10.96 5.11 9.95
C SER A 188 9.57 5.51 9.44
N GLN A 189 9.47 6.01 8.21
CA GLN A 189 8.20 6.38 7.58
C GLN A 189 7.24 5.19 7.40
N ILE A 190 7.75 3.95 7.31
CA ILE A 190 6.90 2.76 7.16
C ILE A 190 5.98 2.53 8.37
N MET A 191 6.37 3.03 9.54
CA MET A 191 5.60 2.99 10.79
C MET A 191 4.96 4.36 11.12
N GLY A 192 4.94 5.28 10.16
CA GLY A 192 4.34 6.61 10.30
C GLY A 192 5.16 7.58 11.17
N ARG A 193 6.48 7.43 11.21
CA ARG A 193 7.40 8.30 11.95
C ARG A 193 8.37 9.01 11.02
N ASP A 194 8.75 10.23 11.39
CA ASP A 194 9.78 10.98 10.67
C ASP A 194 11.18 10.56 11.10
N GLU A 195 12.16 10.68 10.20
CA GLU A 195 13.57 10.32 10.47
C GLU A 195 14.19 11.14 11.61
N ALA A 196 13.66 12.35 11.85
CA ALA A 196 14.09 13.26 12.92
C ALA A 196 13.34 13.04 14.25
N SER A 197 12.41 12.09 14.31
CA SER A 197 11.68 11.77 15.55
C SER A 197 12.62 11.18 16.59
N ASP A 198 12.28 11.33 17.87
CA ASP A 198 12.91 10.56 18.93
C ASP A 198 12.42 9.10 18.86
N LEU A 199 13.25 8.22 18.31
CA LEU A 199 12.92 6.83 18.05
C LEU A 199 13.39 5.94 19.22
N SER A 200 12.48 5.11 19.72
CA SER A 200 12.86 4.04 20.65
C SER A 200 13.73 2.99 19.96
N ALA A 201 14.50 2.23 20.72
CA ALA A 201 15.28 1.11 20.18
C ALA A 201 14.39 0.08 19.44
N ALA A 202 13.17 -0.18 19.94
CA ALA A 202 12.20 -1.05 19.28
C ALA A 202 11.84 -0.55 17.86
N GLN A 203 11.74 0.76 17.68
CA GLN A 203 11.47 1.38 16.38
C GLN A 203 12.67 1.32 15.42
N ILE A 204 13.89 1.16 15.94
CA ILE A 204 15.07 0.85 15.11
C ILE A 204 15.03 -0.61 14.66
N PHE A 205 14.59 -1.54 15.51
CA PHE A 205 14.44 -2.96 15.12
C PHE A 205 13.28 -3.20 14.16
N TYR A 206 12.23 -2.38 14.21
CA TYR A 206 11.02 -2.54 13.40
C TYR A 206 11.34 -2.71 11.89
N PRO A 207 12.11 -1.83 11.21
CA PRO A 207 12.44 -2.04 9.79
C PRO A 207 13.26 -3.30 9.52
N CYS A 208 14.15 -3.70 10.46
CA CYS A 208 14.92 -4.94 10.32
C CYS A 208 14.01 -6.17 10.40
N MET A 209 13.02 -6.15 11.30
CA MET A 209 12.02 -7.22 11.42
C MET A 209 11.10 -7.29 10.21
N GLN A 210 10.60 -6.16 9.70
CA GLN A 210 9.75 -6.16 8.51
C GLN A 210 10.53 -6.61 7.26
N CYS A 211 11.82 -6.29 7.17
CA CYS A 211 12.71 -6.83 6.13
C CYS A 211 12.88 -8.36 6.29
N ALA A 212 13.02 -8.87 7.51
CA ALA A 212 13.12 -10.30 7.78
C ALA A 212 11.84 -11.06 7.40
N ASP A 213 10.65 -10.48 7.65
CA ASP A 213 9.36 -11.08 7.31
C ASP A 213 9.27 -11.46 5.83
N ILE A 214 9.79 -10.63 4.93
CA ILE A 214 9.77 -10.87 3.48
C ILE A 214 10.40 -12.22 3.14
N PHE A 215 11.57 -12.50 3.72
CA PHE A 215 12.31 -13.74 3.46
C PHE A 215 11.76 -14.91 4.27
N TYR A 216 11.32 -14.66 5.50
CA TYR A 216 10.78 -15.70 6.37
C TYR A 216 9.44 -16.25 5.84
N LEU A 217 8.56 -15.36 5.37
CA LEU A 217 7.31 -15.71 4.68
C LEU A 217 7.55 -16.24 3.25
N LYS A 218 8.78 -16.14 2.74
CA LYS A 218 9.15 -16.50 1.38
C LYS A 218 8.30 -15.75 0.33
N ALA A 219 8.02 -14.48 0.59
CA ALA A 219 7.24 -13.65 -0.30
C ALA A 219 8.01 -13.43 -1.61
N ASP A 220 7.36 -13.73 -2.74
CA ASP A 220 7.86 -13.37 -4.06
C ASP A 220 7.45 -11.95 -4.43
N ILE A 221 6.27 -11.53 -3.98
CA ILE A 221 5.70 -10.21 -4.22
C ILE A 221 5.39 -9.52 -2.89
N CYS A 222 6.08 -8.42 -2.61
CA CYS A 222 5.72 -7.48 -1.56
C CYS A 222 4.58 -6.58 -2.05
N GLN A 223 3.33 -6.92 -1.71
CA GLN A 223 2.14 -6.18 -2.15
C GLN A 223 1.63 -5.22 -1.07
N LEU A 224 2.44 -4.21 -0.75
CA LEU A 224 2.15 -3.23 0.30
C LEU A 224 1.83 -1.85 -0.31
N GLY A 225 1.51 -0.85 0.52
CA GLY A 225 1.27 0.52 0.06
C GLY A 225 2.55 1.22 -0.38
N MET A 226 2.44 2.31 -1.15
CA MET A 226 3.60 3.14 -1.54
C MET A 226 4.42 3.65 -0.35
N ASP A 227 3.81 3.79 0.83
CA ASP A 227 4.47 4.19 2.08
C ASP A 227 5.42 3.12 2.66
N GLN A 228 5.26 1.86 2.25
CA GLN A 228 6.13 0.74 2.67
C GLN A 228 7.33 0.52 1.74
N ARG A 229 7.46 1.33 0.67
CA ARG A 229 8.49 1.18 -0.37
C ARG A 229 9.92 1.13 0.17
N LYS A 230 10.26 1.95 1.18
CA LYS A 230 11.63 2.06 1.70
C LYS A 230 12.17 0.75 2.31
N VAL A 231 11.33 -0.01 3.02
CA VAL A 231 11.74 -1.30 3.59
C VAL A 231 11.72 -2.42 2.55
N ASN A 232 10.83 -2.35 1.57
CA ASN A 232 10.86 -3.28 0.44
C ASN A 232 12.15 -3.10 -0.38
N MET A 233 12.62 -1.87 -0.58
CA MET A 233 13.93 -1.59 -1.19
C MET A 233 15.09 -2.09 -0.31
N LEU A 234 14.98 -1.95 1.02
CA LEU A 234 15.97 -2.51 1.96
C LEU A 234 16.10 -4.03 1.79
N ALA A 235 14.99 -4.74 1.61
CA ALA A 235 15.00 -6.18 1.35
C ALA A 235 15.69 -6.52 0.02
N ARG A 236 15.45 -5.74 -1.05
CA ARG A 236 16.15 -5.94 -2.32
C ARG A 236 17.67 -5.73 -2.19
N GLU A 237 18.09 -4.64 -1.56
CA GLU A 237 19.51 -4.33 -1.28
C GLU A 237 20.17 -5.45 -0.46
N TYR A 238 19.47 -5.98 0.54
CA TYR A 238 19.93 -7.10 1.34
C TYR A 238 20.05 -8.39 0.52
N ALA A 239 19.04 -8.73 -0.29
CA ALA A 239 19.07 -9.91 -1.16
C ALA A 239 20.24 -9.85 -2.17
N GLU A 240 20.51 -8.68 -2.75
CA GLU A 240 21.64 -8.47 -3.65
C GLU A 240 22.98 -8.65 -2.95
N THR A 241 23.11 -8.15 -1.72
CA THR A 241 24.30 -8.32 -0.89
C THR A 241 24.56 -9.81 -0.63
N LYS A 242 23.54 -10.56 -0.21
CA LYS A 242 23.66 -12.01 0.02
C LYS A 242 23.86 -12.81 -1.27
N ARG A 243 23.42 -12.31 -2.42
CA ARG A 243 23.68 -12.96 -3.73
C ARG A 243 25.16 -12.91 -4.14
N LYS A 244 25.89 -11.88 -3.71
CA LYS A 244 27.34 -11.74 -3.98
C LYS A 244 28.18 -12.73 -3.15
N ASP A 245 27.68 -13.15 -1.99
CA ASP A 245 28.35 -14.15 -1.16
C ASP A 245 28.10 -15.58 -1.67
N LYS A 246 29.18 -16.29 -1.99
CA LYS A 246 29.14 -17.68 -2.49
C LYS A 246 28.41 -18.64 -1.53
N LYS A 247 28.43 -18.39 -0.22
CA LYS A 247 27.80 -19.26 0.79
C LYS A 247 26.29 -19.10 0.85
N THR A 248 25.77 -17.91 0.54
CA THR A 248 24.36 -17.55 0.72
C THR A 248 23.61 -17.34 -0.61
N LYS A 249 24.32 -17.24 -1.73
CA LYS A 249 23.77 -17.04 -3.09
C LYS A 249 22.63 -17.99 -3.46
N SER A 250 22.68 -19.26 -3.06
CA SER A 250 21.64 -20.25 -3.40
C SER A 250 20.29 -19.98 -2.70
N LYS A 251 20.32 -19.31 -1.53
CA LYS A 251 19.14 -18.94 -0.74
C LYS A 251 18.50 -17.63 -1.20
N PHE A 252 19.29 -16.70 -1.77
CA PHE A 252 18.85 -15.37 -2.22
C PHE A 252 18.94 -15.20 -3.74
N ARG A 253 18.53 -16.25 -4.47
CA ARG A 253 18.63 -16.30 -5.94
C ARG A 253 17.85 -15.19 -6.64
N PHE A 254 16.75 -14.74 -6.05
CA PHE A 254 15.90 -13.67 -6.57
C PHE A 254 15.65 -12.62 -5.51
N SER A 255 15.41 -11.40 -5.97
CA SER A 255 14.96 -10.29 -5.12
C SER A 255 13.43 -10.30 -5.15
N PRO A 256 12.75 -9.95 -4.05
CA PRO A 256 11.30 -9.85 -4.05
C PRO A 256 10.86 -8.75 -5.04
N VAL A 257 9.81 -9.05 -5.82
CA VAL A 257 9.13 -8.05 -6.63
C VAL A 257 8.36 -7.13 -5.70
N ILE A 258 8.51 -5.82 -5.85
CA ILE A 258 7.74 -4.83 -5.09
C ILE A 258 6.57 -4.41 -5.96
N LEU A 259 5.34 -4.61 -5.49
CA LEU A 259 4.12 -4.24 -6.21
C LEU A 259 3.28 -3.29 -5.33
N SER A 260 3.70 -2.03 -5.31
CA SER A 260 3.18 -1.02 -4.40
C SER A 260 1.85 -0.46 -4.90
N HIS A 261 0.79 -0.52 -4.08
CA HIS A 261 -0.53 0.00 -4.46
C HIS A 261 -0.72 1.48 -4.11
N HIS A 262 -1.64 2.11 -4.85
CA HIS A 262 -2.03 3.51 -4.68
C HIS A 262 -2.51 3.83 -3.25
N MET A 263 -2.18 5.02 -2.76
CA MET A 263 -2.59 5.49 -1.44
C MET A 263 -3.90 6.27 -1.55
N LEU A 264 -5.01 5.67 -1.13
CA LEU A 264 -6.30 6.34 -1.17
C LEU A 264 -6.32 7.59 -0.25
N PRO A 265 -6.69 8.77 -0.77
CA PRO A 265 -6.63 10.01 0.00
C PRO A 265 -7.70 10.08 1.10
N GLY A 266 -7.45 10.95 2.08
CA GLY A 266 -8.45 11.33 3.06
C GLY A 266 -9.55 12.17 2.43
N LEU A 267 -10.77 12.09 2.97
CA LEU A 267 -11.91 12.88 2.49
C LEU A 267 -11.69 14.40 2.61
N ASP A 268 -10.73 14.83 3.43
CA ASP A 268 -10.30 16.23 3.58
C ASP A 268 -9.32 16.70 2.48
N GLY A 269 -8.99 15.85 1.50
CA GLY A 269 -8.01 16.14 0.46
C GLY A 269 -6.56 15.86 0.88
N SER A 270 -6.34 15.31 2.07
CA SER A 270 -5.01 14.85 2.49
C SER A 270 -4.53 13.69 1.61
N THR A 271 -3.20 13.60 1.43
CA THR A 271 -2.57 12.59 0.56
C THR A 271 -2.79 11.16 1.00
N LYS A 272 -3.22 10.93 2.25
CA LYS A 272 -3.45 9.60 2.82
C LYS A 272 -4.49 9.67 3.94
N MET A 273 -5.43 8.72 3.96
CA MET A 273 -6.30 8.51 5.12
C MET A 273 -5.49 8.21 6.38
N ALA A 274 -5.71 8.99 7.44
CA ALA A 274 -5.11 8.77 8.75
C ALA A 274 -6.18 8.47 9.79
N LYS A 275 -5.94 7.44 10.63
CA LYS A 275 -6.82 7.08 11.76
C LYS A 275 -6.95 8.21 12.80
N SER A 276 -6.05 9.18 12.79
CA SER A 276 -6.09 10.34 13.69
C SER A 276 -7.14 11.39 13.33
N ASN A 277 -7.65 11.39 12.09
CA ASN A 277 -8.79 12.22 11.70
C ASN A 277 -9.96 11.30 11.30
N PRO A 278 -10.84 10.91 12.25
CA PRO A 278 -11.94 9.98 11.99
C PRO A 278 -12.94 10.47 10.94
N ASP A 279 -13.06 11.78 10.71
CA ASP A 279 -13.96 12.35 9.71
C ASP A 279 -13.37 12.33 8.30
N ALA A 280 -12.03 12.27 8.17
CA ALA A 280 -11.35 12.12 6.89
C ALA A 280 -11.29 10.67 6.39
N ALA A 281 -11.74 9.69 7.17
CA ALA A 281 -11.70 8.28 6.80
C ALA A 281 -13.08 7.63 6.94
N ILE A 282 -13.47 6.85 5.93
CA ILE A 282 -14.61 5.94 6.02
C ILE A 282 -14.11 4.64 6.65
N PHE A 283 -14.72 4.21 7.75
CA PHE A 283 -14.44 2.92 8.38
C PHE A 283 -15.38 1.83 7.87
N MET A 284 -14.92 0.59 7.90
CA MET A 284 -15.62 -0.55 7.30
C MET A 284 -16.99 -0.84 7.91
N GLU A 285 -17.19 -0.45 9.16
CA GLU A 285 -18.43 -0.59 9.90
C GLU A 285 -19.18 0.73 10.16
N ASP A 286 -18.77 1.85 9.52
CA ASP A 286 -19.53 3.10 9.63
C ASP A 286 -20.99 2.88 9.18
N SER A 287 -21.94 3.45 9.92
CA SER A 287 -23.35 3.39 9.54
C SER A 287 -23.60 4.17 8.25
N GLU A 288 -24.75 3.91 7.61
CA GLU A 288 -25.11 4.61 6.37
C GLU A 288 -25.18 6.13 6.56
N THR A 289 -25.66 6.55 7.73
CA THR A 289 -25.73 7.97 8.10
C THR A 289 -24.34 8.57 8.24
N GLU A 290 -23.38 7.84 8.81
CA GLU A 290 -22.00 8.30 8.95
C GLU A 290 -21.27 8.38 7.61
N VAL A 291 -21.44 7.38 6.73
CA VAL A 291 -20.89 7.42 5.37
C VAL A 291 -21.42 8.64 4.61
N ARG A 292 -22.74 8.87 4.64
CA ARG A 292 -23.37 10.05 4.02
C ARG A 292 -22.84 11.36 4.60
N ARG A 293 -22.74 11.45 5.93
CA ARG A 293 -22.24 12.64 6.62
C ARG A 293 -20.81 12.97 6.20
N LYS A 294 -19.91 11.98 6.21
CA LYS A 294 -18.49 12.15 5.86
C LYS A 294 -18.30 12.52 4.39
N LEU A 295 -19.00 11.85 3.48
CA LEU A 295 -18.92 12.17 2.04
C LEU A 295 -19.52 13.52 1.70
N LYS A 296 -20.57 13.95 2.42
CA LYS A 296 -21.13 15.30 2.28
C LYS A 296 -20.06 16.37 2.55
N SER A 297 -19.27 16.19 3.61
CA SER A 297 -18.17 17.09 3.99
C SER A 297 -16.86 16.88 3.21
N ALA A 298 -16.77 15.88 2.32
CA ALA A 298 -15.53 15.62 1.60
C ALA A 298 -15.12 16.80 0.69
N PHE A 299 -13.83 17.06 0.57
CA PHE A 299 -13.27 17.98 -0.41
C PHE A 299 -13.66 17.54 -1.83
N CYS A 300 -14.30 18.43 -2.60
CA CYS A 300 -14.78 18.14 -3.94
C CYS A 300 -15.29 19.43 -4.61
N GLU A 301 -14.38 20.19 -5.21
CA GLU A 301 -14.74 21.40 -5.93
C GLU A 301 -15.28 21.05 -7.33
N PRO A 302 -16.32 21.76 -7.83
CA PRO A 302 -16.83 21.53 -9.18
C PRO A 302 -15.73 21.67 -10.23
N GLY A 303 -15.62 20.71 -11.15
CA GLY A 303 -14.62 20.73 -12.23
C GLY A 303 -13.19 20.36 -11.80
N ASN A 304 -12.90 20.28 -10.49
CA ASN A 304 -11.57 19.94 -10.00
C ASN A 304 -11.35 18.42 -10.00
N ILE A 305 -10.54 17.93 -10.94
CA ILE A 305 -10.16 16.52 -11.03
C ILE A 305 -8.87 16.20 -10.26
N GLU A 306 -8.14 17.22 -9.80
CA GLU A 306 -6.88 17.03 -9.08
C GLU A 306 -7.12 16.84 -7.58
N LYS A 307 -6.55 15.77 -7.01
CA LYS A 307 -6.64 15.47 -5.56
C LYS A 307 -8.07 15.50 -5.05
N ASN A 308 -9.01 14.92 -5.80
CA ASN A 308 -10.43 14.87 -5.47
C ASN A 308 -10.80 13.50 -4.88
N PRO A 309 -10.98 13.36 -3.55
CA PRO A 309 -11.22 12.08 -2.91
C PRO A 309 -12.46 11.35 -3.44
N PRO A 310 -13.63 11.99 -3.64
CA PRO A 310 -14.76 11.31 -4.29
C PRO A 310 -14.43 10.62 -5.63
N LEU A 311 -13.67 11.29 -6.51
CA LEU A 311 -13.27 10.70 -7.79
C LEU A 311 -12.32 9.50 -7.60
N GLU A 312 -11.36 9.62 -6.69
CA GLU A 312 -10.43 8.53 -6.33
C GLU A 312 -11.17 7.31 -5.77
N TYR A 313 -12.21 7.52 -4.96
CA TYR A 313 -13.02 6.42 -4.40
C TYR A 313 -13.86 5.76 -5.50
N ILE A 314 -14.37 6.52 -6.46
CA ILE A 314 -15.10 5.94 -7.60
C ILE A 314 -14.17 5.08 -8.44
N LYS A 315 -12.98 5.60 -8.78
CA LYS A 315 -11.96 4.94 -9.60
C LYS A 315 -11.41 3.66 -8.95
N HIS A 316 -11.03 3.74 -7.67
CA HIS A 316 -10.28 2.67 -7.01
C HIS A 316 -11.15 1.74 -6.15
N ILE A 317 -12.39 2.11 -5.85
CA ILE A 317 -13.31 1.31 -5.03
C ILE A 317 -14.59 0.96 -5.78
N VAL A 318 -15.37 1.94 -6.21
CA VAL A 318 -16.72 1.67 -6.71
C VAL A 318 -16.70 0.91 -8.03
N LEU A 319 -15.98 1.43 -9.04
CA LEU A 319 -15.92 0.79 -10.35
C LEU A 319 -15.33 -0.62 -10.28
N PRO A 320 -14.22 -0.90 -9.57
CA PRO A 320 -13.70 -2.26 -9.49
C PRO A 320 -14.59 -3.23 -8.68
N MET A 321 -15.37 -2.74 -7.70
CA MET A 321 -16.27 -3.61 -6.90
C MET A 321 -17.62 -3.86 -7.56
N LYS A 322 -18.17 -2.87 -8.27
CA LYS A 322 -19.55 -2.89 -8.77
C LYS A 322 -19.61 -3.00 -10.31
N GLY A 323 -18.51 -2.75 -11.01
CA GLY A 323 -18.44 -2.69 -12.48
C GLY A 323 -19.08 -1.45 -13.11
N GLN A 324 -19.80 -0.67 -12.31
CA GLN A 324 -20.50 0.54 -12.74
C GLN A 324 -20.72 1.49 -11.56
N PHE A 325 -20.94 2.76 -11.86
CA PHE A 325 -21.34 3.79 -10.91
C PHE A 325 -22.58 4.52 -11.41
N LYS A 326 -23.66 4.44 -10.64
CA LYS A 326 -24.95 5.04 -10.98
C LYS A 326 -25.10 6.38 -10.26
N VAL A 327 -25.36 7.44 -11.02
CA VAL A 327 -25.73 8.76 -10.50
C VAL A 327 -27.21 8.97 -10.74
N GLU A 328 -27.99 9.00 -9.65
CA GLU A 328 -29.40 9.35 -9.68
C GLU A 328 -29.57 10.85 -9.47
N ARG A 329 -30.19 11.53 -10.44
CA ARG A 329 -30.39 12.98 -10.42
C ARG A 329 -31.65 13.35 -11.18
N LYS A 330 -32.20 14.52 -10.86
CA LYS A 330 -33.42 15.04 -11.51
C LYS A 330 -33.19 15.24 -13.01
N GLU A 331 -34.26 15.17 -13.80
CA GLU A 331 -34.22 15.46 -15.24
C GLU A 331 -33.59 16.82 -15.55
N GLU A 332 -33.90 17.83 -14.72
CA GLU A 332 -33.33 19.19 -14.82
C GLU A 332 -31.79 19.23 -14.68
N ASN A 333 -31.20 18.23 -14.01
CA ASN A 333 -29.75 18.07 -13.83
C ASN A 333 -29.15 17.05 -14.82
N GLY A 334 -29.86 16.71 -15.90
CA GLY A 334 -29.38 15.79 -16.94
C GLY A 334 -29.74 14.31 -16.72
N GLY A 335 -30.71 14.02 -15.85
CA GLY A 335 -31.31 12.69 -15.67
C GLY A 335 -30.34 11.61 -15.12
N ASN A 336 -30.87 10.43 -14.82
CA ASN A 336 -30.05 9.33 -14.31
C ASN A 336 -28.96 8.93 -15.32
N LYS A 337 -27.72 8.76 -14.85
CA LYS A 337 -26.60 8.31 -15.69
C LYS A 337 -25.83 7.17 -15.03
N ILE A 338 -25.35 6.23 -15.84
CA ILE A 338 -24.53 5.10 -15.40
C ILE A 338 -23.17 5.23 -16.08
N TYR A 339 -22.11 5.20 -15.28
CA TYR A 339 -20.73 5.22 -15.74
C TYR A 339 -20.10 3.85 -15.57
N THR A 340 -19.58 3.26 -16.65
CA THR A 340 -18.77 2.04 -16.61
C THR A 340 -17.28 2.31 -16.85
N ASP A 341 -16.97 3.48 -17.42
CA ASP A 341 -15.62 3.97 -17.64
C ASP A 341 -15.36 5.21 -16.78
N PHE A 342 -14.20 5.23 -16.11
CA PHE A 342 -13.81 6.35 -15.28
C PHE A 342 -13.48 7.59 -16.11
N ALA A 343 -12.94 7.43 -17.32
CA ALA A 343 -12.57 8.57 -18.16
C ALA A 343 -13.81 9.37 -18.60
N GLU A 344 -14.93 8.69 -18.88
CA GLU A 344 -16.20 9.36 -19.15
C GLU A 344 -16.69 10.17 -17.95
N LEU A 345 -16.64 9.58 -16.74
CA LEU A 345 -17.05 10.24 -15.51
C LEU A 345 -16.17 11.46 -15.19
N GLU A 346 -14.86 11.30 -15.32
CA GLU A 346 -13.89 12.36 -15.08
C GLU A 346 -14.10 13.52 -16.05
N ASN A 347 -14.35 13.23 -17.33
CA ASN A 347 -14.66 14.25 -18.33
C ASN A 347 -15.97 14.98 -18.02
N ASP A 348 -17.04 14.26 -17.67
CA ASP A 348 -18.31 14.88 -17.29
C ASP A 348 -18.18 15.76 -16.04
N PHE A 349 -17.37 15.33 -15.06
CA PHE A 349 -17.12 16.14 -13.86
C PHE A 349 -16.31 17.39 -14.19
N LYS A 350 -15.27 17.26 -15.02
CA LYS A 350 -14.41 18.35 -15.47
C LYS A 350 -15.18 19.41 -16.26
N GLU A 351 -16.03 18.99 -17.20
CA GLU A 351 -16.87 19.85 -18.03
C GLU A 351 -18.15 20.32 -17.32
N LEU A 352 -18.27 20.07 -16.01
CA LEU A 352 -19.40 20.48 -15.15
C LEU A 352 -20.76 19.87 -15.55
N HIS A 353 -20.77 18.83 -16.37
CA HIS A 353 -21.96 18.01 -16.65
C HIS A 353 -22.36 17.14 -15.45
N LEU A 354 -21.44 16.91 -14.50
CA LEU A 354 -21.68 16.21 -13.24
C LEU A 354 -21.25 17.08 -12.06
N HIS A 355 -22.22 17.55 -11.27
CA HIS A 355 -21.97 18.42 -10.13
C HIS A 355 -21.64 17.62 -8.84
N PRO A 356 -20.78 18.12 -7.93
CA PRO A 356 -20.51 17.48 -6.64
C PRO A 356 -21.76 17.16 -5.81
N GLY A 357 -22.81 17.96 -5.97
CA GLY A 357 -24.11 17.78 -5.31
C GLY A 357 -24.84 16.50 -5.69
N ASP A 358 -24.62 15.98 -6.91
CA ASP A 358 -25.17 14.71 -7.38
C ASP A 358 -24.14 13.56 -7.20
N LEU A 359 -22.85 13.86 -7.40
CA LEU A 359 -21.74 12.89 -7.26
C LEU A 359 -21.66 12.30 -5.84
N LYS A 360 -21.67 13.16 -4.81
CA LYS A 360 -21.45 12.73 -3.42
C LYS A 360 -22.57 11.85 -2.86
N PRO A 361 -23.86 12.17 -3.05
CA PRO A 361 -24.94 11.27 -2.65
C PRO A 361 -24.88 9.92 -3.35
N ALA A 362 -24.66 9.91 -4.67
CA ALA A 362 -24.51 8.67 -5.44
C ALA A 362 -23.33 7.82 -4.94
N LEU A 363 -22.19 8.45 -4.66
CA LEU A 363 -21.05 7.78 -4.06
C LEU A 363 -21.38 7.19 -2.67
N ALA A 364 -22.12 7.92 -1.85
CA ALA A 364 -22.53 7.42 -0.53
C ALA A 364 -23.40 6.18 -0.62
N GLU A 365 -24.34 6.11 -1.57
CA GLU A 365 -25.13 4.89 -1.82
C GLU A 365 -24.23 3.72 -2.23
N ALA A 366 -23.35 3.94 -3.21
CA ALA A 366 -22.47 2.89 -3.70
C ALA A 366 -21.55 2.34 -2.60
N ILE A 367 -20.97 3.22 -1.76
CA ILE A 367 -20.14 2.81 -0.63
C ILE A 367 -20.98 2.10 0.43
N ASN A 368 -22.19 2.56 0.73
CA ASN A 368 -23.08 1.88 1.67
C ASN A 368 -23.39 0.45 1.21
N ASP A 369 -23.70 0.26 -0.07
CA ASP A 369 -23.96 -1.06 -0.64
C ASP A 369 -22.73 -1.98 -0.58
N ILE A 370 -21.53 -1.42 -0.74
CA ILE A 370 -20.27 -2.16 -0.61
C ILE A 370 -20.02 -2.59 0.84
N LEU A 371 -20.33 -1.72 1.82
CA LEU A 371 -20.10 -2.00 3.24
C LEU A 371 -21.24 -2.79 3.90
N ALA A 372 -22.39 -2.97 3.22
CA ALA A 372 -23.55 -3.67 3.77
C ALA A 372 -23.25 -5.10 4.26
N PRO A 373 -22.47 -5.94 3.55
CA PRO A 373 -22.12 -7.28 4.03
C PRO A 373 -21.32 -7.27 5.34
N VAL A 374 -20.39 -6.31 5.49
CA VAL A 374 -19.59 -6.16 6.71
C VAL A 374 -20.49 -5.76 7.87
N ARG A 375 -21.37 -4.76 7.67
CA ARG A 375 -22.35 -4.34 8.69
C ARG A 375 -23.27 -5.49 9.10
N ALA A 376 -23.72 -6.31 8.14
CA ALA A 376 -24.53 -7.48 8.42
C ALA A 376 -23.77 -8.54 9.23
N HIS A 377 -22.50 -8.82 8.90
CA HIS A 377 -21.63 -9.74 9.64
C HIS A 377 -21.51 -9.35 11.11
N PHE A 378 -21.12 -8.10 11.39
CA PHE A 378 -20.96 -7.59 12.75
C PHE A 378 -22.28 -7.42 13.52
N LYS A 379 -23.43 -7.47 12.84
CA LYS A 379 -24.75 -7.49 13.48
C LYS A 379 -25.19 -8.91 13.85
N ASN A 380 -24.91 -9.88 12.99
CA ASN A 380 -25.48 -11.22 13.07
C ASN A 380 -24.56 -12.22 13.78
N ASP A 381 -23.23 -12.05 13.69
CA ASP A 381 -22.27 -12.88 14.40
C ASP A 381 -21.94 -12.28 15.78
N GLN A 382 -22.22 -13.03 16.85
CA GLN A 382 -22.05 -12.56 18.23
C GLN A 382 -20.59 -12.33 18.61
N ASN A 383 -19.66 -13.14 18.07
CA ASN A 383 -18.24 -12.98 18.33
C ASN A 383 -17.70 -11.73 17.62
N ALA A 384 -18.02 -11.56 16.34
CA ALA A 384 -17.67 -10.36 15.58
C ALA A 384 -18.23 -9.11 16.24
N LYS A 385 -19.52 -9.12 16.63
CA LYS A 385 -20.16 -8.02 17.36
C LYS A 385 -19.41 -7.67 18.65
N SER A 386 -19.07 -8.67 19.47
CA SER A 386 -18.34 -8.47 20.72
C SER A 386 -16.95 -7.88 20.48
N LEU A 387 -16.24 -8.34 19.44
CA LEU A 387 -14.95 -7.78 19.04
C LEU A 387 -15.08 -6.30 18.66
N LEU A 388 -16.07 -5.95 17.84
CA LEU A 388 -16.31 -4.56 17.43
C LEU A 388 -16.61 -3.64 18.62
N GLU A 389 -17.50 -4.07 19.52
CA GLU A 389 -17.84 -3.29 20.73
C GLU A 389 -16.62 -3.04 21.63
N LYS A 390 -15.68 -3.99 21.70
CA LYS A 390 -14.40 -3.81 22.41
C LYS A 390 -13.50 -2.80 21.69
N VAL A 391 -13.31 -2.97 20.37
CA VAL A 391 -12.44 -2.11 19.56
C VAL A 391 -12.92 -0.65 19.57
N GLN A 392 -14.23 -0.40 19.53
CA GLN A 392 -14.79 0.95 19.60
C GLN A 392 -14.54 1.65 20.94
N LYS A 393 -14.32 0.90 22.03
CA LYS A 393 -13.99 1.44 23.36
C LYS A 393 -12.49 1.71 23.53
N PHE A 394 -11.64 1.16 22.67
CA PHE A 394 -10.20 1.37 22.77
C PHE A 394 -9.82 2.76 22.26
N LYS A 395 -8.94 3.42 23.01
CA LYS A 395 -8.32 4.67 22.57
C LYS A 395 -7.26 4.38 21.53
N VAL A 396 -7.37 5.01 20.35
CA VAL A 396 -6.34 4.93 19.32
C VAL A 396 -5.15 5.78 19.74
N THR A 397 -3.97 5.17 19.85
CA THR A 397 -2.71 5.85 20.19
C THR A 397 -1.75 5.91 19.00
N LYS A 398 -0.84 6.89 19.04
CA LYS A 398 0.17 7.12 18.01
C LYS A 398 1.49 6.44 18.34
#